data_AF-A0A9P9MQ85-F1
#
_entry.id   AF-A0A9P9MQ85-F1
#
_cell.length_a   1.000
_cell.length_b   1.000
_cell.length_c   1.000
_cell.angle_alpha   90.00
_cell.angle_beta   90.00
_cell.angle_gamma   90.00
#
_symmetry.space_group_name_H-M   'P 1'
#
loop_
_entity.id
_entity.type
_entity.pdbx_description
1 polymer ?
#
loop_
_entity_poly.entity_id
_entity_poly.type
_entity_poly.pdbx_seq_one_letter_code
_entity_poly.pdbx_strand_id
1 'polypeptide(L)'
;MLFYILTEPGLSLLDSLLDIPPFHSWIQFFTWSKEHGPLYQLIQPMAAVLLSDNLRLLFLPYNDLWRRGRKLMHTLTMSSSSLPVLKDLIDQPQEYERVFERKMIVTVEEDVLKRIPRVVHTMARVASPGAYLVDTPPSLMNTSEFLSPFKKNAKKLHAEVDLYRGLQNHEKSGLSNDEGAYLVGTLFEAVSGTTAAAMMSFLLAMEVDSAVAEDRLPSFENIERLPRARAAVKETLRLGRTSMSTNRPPTDPEDFIPERWLDSKWPTFGEPLDIYPNLQHYSAFDFGRKICPGQNIAERSLNILVARIAWSCDVRGVDDWDYDGYRNTTVFNVRPERFQLRLNTRKGREDYQRSV
;
A
#
# COMPACT_ATOMS: atom_id res chain seq x y z
N MET A 1 -12.28 10.15 15.64
CA MET A 1 -11.83 10.65 14.32
C MET A 1 -13.06 11.04 13.54
N LEU A 2 -13.16 12.30 13.11
CA LEU A 2 -14.33 12.85 12.42
C LEU A 2 -14.04 12.92 10.91
N PHE A 3 -14.98 12.51 10.08
CA PHE A 3 -14.89 12.70 8.63
C PHE A 3 -15.60 14.00 8.24
N TYR A 4 -14.96 14.79 7.38
CA TYR A 4 -15.53 16.03 6.88
C TYR A 4 -15.64 15.95 5.36
N ILE A 5 -16.73 16.50 4.84
CA ILE A 5 -16.82 16.84 3.42
C ILE A 5 -16.55 18.32 3.26
N LEU A 6 -15.69 18.64 2.30
CA LEU A 6 -15.59 19.98 1.76
C LEU A 6 -16.74 20.15 0.77
N THR A 7 -17.88 20.67 1.24
CA THR A 7 -18.84 21.30 0.35
C THR A 7 -18.41 22.74 0.13
N GLU A 8 -18.54 23.32 -1.06
CA GLU A 8 -18.52 24.78 -1.14
C GLU A 8 -19.91 25.30 -0.75
N PRO A 9 -20.05 26.24 0.22
CA PRO A 9 -19.02 26.92 1.00
C PRO A 9 -19.04 26.49 2.49
N GLY A 10 -18.33 25.41 2.85
CA GLY A 10 -18.17 24.98 4.26
C GLY A 10 -17.76 23.51 4.45
N LEU A 11 -16.93 23.27 5.47
CA LEU A 11 -16.71 21.93 6.02
C LEU A 11 -17.98 21.48 6.74
N SER A 12 -18.75 20.59 6.13
CA SER A 12 -19.84 19.89 6.82
C SER A 12 -19.28 18.62 7.46
N LEU A 13 -19.56 18.43 8.75
CA LEU A 13 -19.30 17.15 9.40
C LEU A 13 -20.18 16.10 8.71
N LEU A 14 -19.55 15.06 8.15
CA LEU A 14 -20.27 13.93 7.58
C LEU A 14 -20.85 13.08 8.71
N ASP A 15 -19.95 12.51 9.52
CA ASP A 15 -20.26 11.52 10.55
C ASP A 15 -18.98 11.09 11.30
N SER A 16 -19.13 10.19 12.26
CA SER A 16 -18.06 9.66 13.10
C SER A 16 -17.41 8.42 12.48
N LEU A 17 -16.15 8.13 12.84
CA LEU A 17 -15.51 6.83 12.58
C LEU A 17 -16.37 5.65 13.07
N LEU A 18 -17.20 5.87 14.09
CA LEU A 18 -18.08 4.84 14.66
C LEU A 18 -19.18 4.37 13.69
N ASP A 19 -19.51 5.19 12.69
CA ASP A 19 -20.53 4.87 11.69
C ASP A 19 -19.96 4.02 10.55
N ILE A 20 -18.63 3.84 10.51
CA ILE A 20 -17.95 2.99 9.54
C ILE A 20 -17.99 1.55 10.05
N PRO A 21 -18.61 0.61 9.32
CA PRO A 21 -18.63 -0.78 9.74
C PRO A 21 -17.20 -1.35 9.77
N PRO A 22 -16.88 -2.22 10.75
CA PRO A 22 -15.53 -2.78 10.91
C PRO A 22 -15.13 -3.66 9.71
N PHE A 23 -16.12 -4.17 8.97
CA PHE A 23 -15.96 -4.94 7.74
C PHE A 23 -16.65 -4.21 6.59
N HIS A 24 -16.10 -4.31 5.38
CA HIS A 24 -16.66 -3.66 4.19
C HIS A 24 -16.84 -2.13 4.34
N SER A 25 -15.91 -1.47 5.04
CA SER A 25 -15.93 -0.02 5.28
C SER A 25 -16.08 0.83 4.01
N TRP A 26 -15.58 0.35 2.88
CA TRP A 26 -15.72 0.97 1.55
C TRP A 26 -17.18 1.18 1.12
N ILE A 27 -18.13 0.36 1.60
CA ILE A 27 -19.56 0.53 1.32
C ILE A 27 -20.05 1.85 1.90
N GLN A 28 -19.64 2.20 3.12
CA GLN A 28 -20.03 3.46 3.75
C GLN A 28 -19.47 4.66 2.97
N PHE A 29 -18.20 4.61 2.58
CA PHE A 29 -17.60 5.64 1.73
C PHE A 29 -18.31 5.77 0.38
N PHE A 30 -18.70 4.64 -0.24
CA PHE A 30 -19.45 4.65 -1.48
C PHE A 30 -20.86 5.26 -1.30
N THR A 31 -21.57 4.92 -0.23
CA THR A 31 -22.87 5.51 0.12
C THR A 31 -22.76 7.02 0.29
N TRP A 32 -21.82 7.49 1.13
CA TRP A 32 -21.56 8.92 1.30
C TRP A 32 -21.21 9.61 -0.04
N SER A 33 -20.67 8.88 -1.03
CA SER A 33 -20.21 9.49 -2.30
C SER A 33 -21.36 9.81 -3.22
N LYS A 34 -22.42 9.03 -3.11
CA LYS A 34 -23.68 9.27 -3.78
C LYS A 34 -24.44 10.41 -3.11
N GLU A 35 -24.40 10.48 -1.78
CA GLU A 35 -25.18 11.45 -1.00
C GLU A 35 -24.57 12.85 -1.02
N HIS A 36 -23.26 12.94 -0.84
CA HIS A 36 -22.58 14.20 -0.57
C HIS A 36 -21.49 14.55 -1.59
N GLY A 37 -21.30 13.70 -2.60
CA GLY A 37 -20.28 13.85 -3.62
C GLY A 37 -18.94 13.20 -3.26
N PRO A 38 -18.00 13.10 -4.21
CA PRO A 38 -16.81 12.26 -4.11
C PRO A 38 -15.64 12.91 -3.34
N LEU A 39 -15.85 14.05 -2.67
CA LEU A 39 -14.76 14.83 -2.07
C LEU A 39 -14.77 14.71 -0.54
N TYR A 40 -13.94 13.81 -0.03
CA TYR A 40 -13.71 13.64 1.41
C TYR A 40 -12.39 14.28 1.84
N GLN A 41 -12.38 14.83 3.04
CA GLN A 41 -11.15 15.18 3.71
C GLN A 41 -11.10 14.54 5.09
N LEU A 42 -10.09 13.71 5.30
CA LEU A 42 -9.73 13.26 6.62
C LEU A 42 -8.91 14.35 7.31
N ILE A 43 -9.39 14.81 8.47
CA ILE A 43 -8.66 15.76 9.30
C ILE A 43 -7.99 14.97 10.43
N GLN A 44 -6.66 14.91 10.40
CA GLN A 44 -5.83 14.38 11.48
C GLN A 44 -4.87 15.48 11.96
N PRO A 45 -5.26 16.35 12.91
CA PRO A 45 -4.42 17.44 13.38
C PRO A 45 -3.04 16.98 13.87
N MET A 46 -2.94 15.78 14.46
CA MET A 46 -1.64 15.25 14.89
C MET A 46 -0.72 14.98 13.70
N ALA A 47 -1.19 14.23 12.71
CA ALA A 47 -0.37 13.84 11.55
C ALA A 47 -0.20 14.97 10.53
N ALA A 48 -1.28 15.69 10.22
CA ALA A 48 -1.31 16.74 9.22
C ALA A 48 -0.65 18.03 9.73
N VAL A 49 -1.11 18.56 10.86
CA VAL A 49 -0.69 19.88 11.34
C VAL A 49 0.58 19.76 12.18
N LEU A 50 0.54 19.00 13.28
CA LEU A 50 1.61 19.01 14.27
C LEU A 50 2.88 18.28 13.82
N LEU A 51 2.73 17.18 13.08
CA LEU A 51 3.86 16.39 12.62
C LEU A 51 4.43 16.92 11.30
N SER A 52 3.61 17.48 10.40
CA SER A 52 4.04 17.78 9.03
C SER A 52 3.83 19.21 8.54
N ASP A 53 3.37 20.13 9.40
CA ASP A 53 3.08 21.52 9.03
C ASP A 53 2.16 21.65 7.81
N ASN A 54 1.23 20.71 7.66
CA ASN A 54 0.35 20.54 6.50
C ASN A 54 1.08 20.33 5.16
N LEU A 55 2.29 19.79 5.15
CA LEU A 55 3.07 19.56 3.93
C LEU A 55 2.94 18.13 3.38
N ARG A 56 2.34 17.20 4.14
CA ARG A 56 2.05 15.84 3.66
C ARG A 56 0.87 15.85 2.68
N LEU A 57 1.13 15.39 1.46
CA LEU A 57 0.16 15.46 0.37
C LEU A 57 -1.16 14.72 0.62
N LEU A 58 -1.12 13.64 1.41
CA LEU A 58 -2.32 12.90 1.81
C LEU A 58 -3.36 13.81 2.50
N PHE A 59 -2.89 14.70 3.38
CA PHE A 59 -3.73 15.58 4.19
C PHE A 59 -3.90 16.99 3.62
N LEU A 60 -3.11 17.35 2.59
CA LEU A 60 -3.19 18.65 1.95
C LEU A 60 -4.62 18.92 1.43
N PRO A 61 -5.18 20.12 1.70
CA PRO A 61 -6.45 20.52 1.11
C PRO A 61 -6.28 20.74 -0.40
N TYR A 62 -7.38 20.76 -1.13
CA TYR A 62 -7.36 21.01 -2.58
C TYR A 62 -7.00 22.46 -2.89
N ASN A 63 -5.71 22.74 -3.03
CA ASN A 63 -5.16 24.05 -3.37
C ASN A 63 -4.03 23.92 -4.42
N ASP A 64 -3.38 25.03 -4.76
CA ASP A 64 -2.29 25.03 -5.75
C ASP A 64 -1.05 24.25 -5.30
N LEU A 65 -0.77 24.20 -3.99
CA LEU A 65 0.30 23.35 -3.44
C LEU A 65 -0.01 21.87 -3.68
N TRP A 66 -1.23 21.42 -3.41
CA TRP A 66 -1.65 20.05 -3.72
C TRP A 66 -1.52 19.73 -5.21
N ARG A 67 -1.91 20.66 -6.10
CA ARG A 67 -1.78 20.48 -7.56
C ARG A 67 -0.33 20.35 -8.00
N ARG A 68 0.56 21.22 -7.51
CA ARG A 68 2.01 21.16 -7.79
C ARG A 68 2.62 19.85 -7.28
N GLY A 69 2.30 19.48 -6.03
CA GLY A 69 2.75 18.23 -5.43
C GLY A 69 2.28 16.99 -6.19
N ARG A 70 1.01 16.95 -6.61
CA ARG A 70 0.47 15.87 -7.45
C ARG A 70 1.18 15.76 -8.79
N LYS A 71 1.44 16.88 -9.46
CA LYS A 71 2.19 16.90 -10.73
C LYS A 71 3.59 16.34 -10.55
N LEU A 72 4.31 16.76 -9.51
CA LEU A 72 5.64 16.24 -9.21
C LEU A 72 5.62 14.74 -8.94
N MET A 73 4.73 14.26 -8.06
CA MET A 73 4.63 12.83 -7.77
C MET A 73 4.35 12.03 -9.03
N HIS A 74 3.41 12.48 -9.88
CA HIS A 74 3.12 11.80 -11.14
C HIS A 74 4.40 11.65 -11.99
N THR A 75 5.19 12.71 -12.13
CA THR A 75 6.48 12.67 -12.83
C THR A 75 7.46 11.66 -12.21
N LEU A 76 7.61 11.67 -10.89
CA LEU A 76 8.51 10.74 -10.18
C LEU A 76 8.06 9.29 -10.32
N THR A 77 6.75 9.05 -10.42
CA THR A 77 6.21 7.69 -10.52
C THR A 77 6.29 7.08 -11.92
N MET A 78 6.69 7.83 -12.94
CA MET A 78 6.76 7.33 -14.32
C MET A 78 8.08 6.60 -14.66
N SER A 79 9.15 6.77 -13.86
CA SER A 79 10.50 6.31 -14.21
C SER A 79 11.07 5.18 -13.35
N SER A 80 10.25 4.50 -12.54
CA SER A 80 10.75 3.45 -11.64
C SER A 80 10.77 2.06 -12.30
N SER A 81 11.91 1.37 -12.18
CA SER A 81 12.09 -0.04 -12.52
C SER A 81 12.02 -0.89 -11.25
N SER A 82 11.49 -2.11 -11.31
CA SER A 82 11.50 -3.02 -10.14
C SER A 82 12.82 -3.80 -10.06
N LEU A 83 13.35 -3.99 -8.85
CA LEU A 83 14.59 -4.73 -8.60
C LEU A 83 14.42 -6.26 -8.62
N PRO A 84 15.53 -7.02 -8.74
CA PRO A 84 15.56 -8.45 -8.48
C PRO A 84 15.40 -8.73 -6.97
N VAL A 85 14.14 -8.82 -6.54
CA VAL A 85 13.73 -9.21 -5.17
C VAL A 85 13.86 -10.73 -4.95
N LEU A 86 13.82 -11.50 -6.04
CA LEU A 86 13.61 -12.94 -6.01
C LEU A 86 14.76 -13.72 -5.36
N LYS A 87 16.01 -13.33 -5.61
CA LYS A 87 17.19 -14.02 -5.11
C LYS A 87 17.24 -14.00 -3.58
N ASP A 88 17.20 -12.81 -3.00
CA ASP A 88 17.23 -12.63 -1.55
C ASP A 88 16.03 -13.29 -0.85
N LEU A 89 14.85 -13.29 -1.51
CA LEU A 89 13.67 -13.95 -0.96
C LEU A 89 13.84 -15.47 -0.86
N ILE A 90 14.56 -16.09 -1.80
CA ILE A 90 14.83 -17.54 -1.77
C ILE A 90 16.00 -17.87 -0.83
N ASP A 91 17.03 -17.02 -0.79
CA ASP A 91 18.17 -17.22 0.10
C ASP A 91 17.77 -17.05 1.58
N GLN A 92 16.87 -16.11 1.88
CA GLN A 92 16.43 -15.77 3.23
C GLN A 92 14.89 -15.64 3.30
N PRO A 93 14.15 -16.76 3.12
CA PRO A 93 12.70 -16.72 3.05
C PRO A 93 12.06 -16.25 4.34
N GLN A 94 12.76 -16.35 5.49
CA GLN A 94 12.30 -15.87 6.79
C GLN A 94 12.47 -14.36 7.00
N GLU A 95 13.20 -13.68 6.13
CA GLU A 95 13.38 -12.23 6.11
C GLU A 95 12.51 -11.55 5.03
N TYR A 96 11.43 -12.21 4.57
CA TYR A 96 10.57 -11.73 3.49
C TYR A 96 10.08 -10.29 3.70
N GLU A 97 9.74 -9.88 4.93
CA GLU A 97 9.31 -8.51 5.25
C GLU A 97 10.39 -7.49 4.87
N ARG A 98 11.64 -7.75 5.30
CA ARG A 98 12.79 -6.88 5.04
C ARG A 98 13.11 -6.83 3.55
N VAL A 99 13.01 -7.97 2.86
CA VAL A 99 13.28 -8.09 1.43
C VAL A 99 12.28 -7.25 0.62
N PHE A 100 10.99 -7.31 0.96
CA PHE A 100 9.96 -6.50 0.29
C PHE A 100 10.06 -5.01 0.63
N GLU A 101 10.31 -4.64 1.89
CA GLU A 101 10.36 -3.23 2.30
C GLU A 101 11.55 -2.46 1.70
N ARG A 102 12.72 -3.10 1.57
CA ARG A 102 13.97 -2.42 1.14
C ARG A 102 14.12 -2.31 -0.37
N LYS A 103 13.74 -3.34 -1.13
CA LYS A 103 14.06 -3.44 -2.57
C LYS A 103 13.02 -2.83 -3.51
N MET A 104 11.97 -2.20 -3.00
CA MET A 104 11.01 -1.47 -3.84
C MET A 104 11.36 0.02 -4.02
N ILE A 105 12.50 0.46 -3.49
CA ILE A 105 12.98 1.84 -3.59
C ILE A 105 14.30 1.85 -4.36
N VAL A 106 14.28 2.26 -5.64
CA VAL A 106 15.43 2.13 -6.56
C VAL A 106 16.29 3.38 -6.67
N THR A 107 15.81 4.53 -6.17
CA THR A 107 16.38 5.84 -6.52
C THR A 107 17.06 6.56 -5.35
N VAL A 108 17.40 5.86 -4.26
CA VAL A 108 17.86 6.50 -3.03
C VAL A 108 19.12 5.81 -2.49
N GLU A 109 20.03 6.61 -1.92
CA GLU A 109 21.21 6.13 -1.22
C GLU A 109 20.86 5.18 -0.06
N GLU A 110 21.69 4.15 0.14
CA GLU A 110 21.47 3.04 1.09
C GLU A 110 21.36 3.52 2.56
N ASP A 111 22.02 4.61 2.92
CA ASP A 111 21.96 5.22 4.24
C ASP A 111 20.59 5.86 4.54
N VAL A 112 19.96 6.45 3.53
CA VAL A 112 18.60 6.99 3.62
C VAL A 112 17.58 5.85 3.62
N LEU A 113 17.78 4.79 2.82
CA LEU A 113 16.92 3.59 2.83
C LEU A 113 16.78 2.98 4.23
N LYS A 114 17.86 2.97 5.03
CA LYS A 114 17.85 2.46 6.41
C LYS A 114 16.98 3.29 7.37
N ARG A 115 16.73 4.56 7.06
CA ARG A 115 15.99 5.48 7.92
C ARG A 115 14.50 5.56 7.56
N ILE A 116 14.12 5.24 6.32
CA ILE A 116 12.73 5.27 5.82
C ILE A 116 11.77 4.42 6.67
N PRO A 117 12.07 3.15 7.03
CA PRO A 117 11.15 2.33 7.81
C PRO A 117 10.75 2.98 9.14
N ARG A 118 11.70 3.66 9.81
CA ARG A 118 11.41 4.37 11.06
C ARG A 118 10.36 5.46 10.85
N VAL A 119 10.48 6.24 9.78
CA VAL A 119 9.57 7.35 9.48
C VAL A 119 8.20 6.81 9.06
N VAL A 120 8.16 5.74 8.24
CA VAL A 120 6.92 5.01 7.90
C VAL A 120 6.22 4.52 9.17
N HIS A 121 6.94 3.89 10.09
CA HIS A 121 6.35 3.40 11.35
C HIS A 121 5.89 4.54 12.27
N THR A 122 6.66 5.63 12.37
CA THR A 122 6.24 6.83 13.10
C THR A 122 4.93 7.36 12.53
N MET A 123 4.86 7.53 11.21
CA MET A 123 3.69 8.04 10.51
C MET A 123 2.48 7.11 10.66
N ALA A 124 2.66 5.81 10.43
CA ALA A 124 1.60 4.81 10.59
C ALA A 124 1.02 4.81 12.01
N ARG A 125 1.86 4.95 13.04
CA ARG A 125 1.42 5.03 14.44
C ARG A 125 0.70 6.34 14.74
N VAL A 126 1.22 7.47 14.23
CA VAL A 126 0.63 8.79 14.49
C VAL A 126 -0.72 8.96 13.78
N ALA A 127 -0.83 8.46 12.55
CA ALA A 127 -2.05 8.49 11.76
C ALA A 127 -3.03 7.35 12.07
N SER A 128 -2.70 6.44 12.97
CA SER A 128 -3.63 5.38 13.36
C SER A 128 -4.85 5.98 14.06
N PRO A 129 -6.08 5.61 13.66
CA PRO A 129 -7.28 6.10 14.30
C PRO A 129 -7.26 5.84 15.82
N GLY A 130 -7.53 6.89 16.60
CA GLY A 130 -7.56 6.80 18.07
C GLY A 130 -6.18 6.89 18.76
N ALA A 131 -5.08 6.98 18.02
CA ALA A 131 -3.74 7.12 18.61
C ALA A 131 -3.58 8.41 19.43
N TYR A 132 -4.24 9.49 19.02
CA TYR A 132 -4.24 10.76 19.75
C TYR A 132 -5.64 11.33 19.89
N LEU A 133 -5.98 11.79 21.10
CA LEU A 133 -7.28 12.39 21.37
C LEU A 133 -7.51 13.65 20.52
N VAL A 134 -6.45 14.40 20.17
CA VAL A 134 -6.53 15.61 19.34
C VAL A 134 -7.11 15.36 17.94
N ASP A 135 -7.08 14.12 17.45
CA ASP A 135 -7.70 13.72 16.18
C ASP A 135 -9.21 13.47 16.29
N THR A 136 -9.80 13.67 17.48
CA THR A 136 -11.25 13.53 17.70
C THR A 136 -11.94 14.88 17.90
N PRO A 137 -11.65 15.72 18.93
CA PRO A 137 -12.13 17.09 19.00
C PRO A 137 -11.02 18.06 18.55
N PRO A 138 -11.21 18.78 17.42
CA PRO A 138 -10.24 19.77 16.94
C PRO A 138 -9.94 20.88 17.95
N SER A 139 -10.84 21.16 18.91
CA SER A 139 -10.65 22.17 19.96
C SER A 139 -9.45 21.88 20.87
N LEU A 140 -9.00 20.63 20.99
CA LEU A 140 -7.77 20.28 21.70
C LEU A 140 -6.51 20.86 21.03
N MET A 141 -6.58 21.32 19.78
CA MET A 141 -5.49 22.07 19.19
C MET A 141 -5.25 23.43 19.86
N ASN A 142 -6.25 23.98 20.56
CA ASN A 142 -6.17 25.29 21.20
C ASN A 142 -5.62 25.26 22.64
N THR A 143 -5.40 24.07 23.21
CA THR A 143 -4.91 23.94 24.59
C THR A 143 -3.42 24.29 24.70
N SER A 144 -3.00 24.87 25.82
CA SER A 144 -1.57 25.20 26.06
C SER A 144 -0.68 23.94 25.98
N GLU A 145 0.57 24.10 25.53
CA GLU A 145 1.56 23.03 25.41
C GLU A 145 1.86 22.35 26.76
N PHE A 146 1.65 23.05 27.87
CA PHE A 146 1.75 22.49 29.21
C PHE A 146 0.72 21.37 29.45
N LEU A 147 -0.54 21.60 29.04
CA LEU A 147 -1.65 20.65 29.19
C LEU A 147 -1.71 19.62 28.06
N SER A 148 -0.81 19.72 27.08
CA SER A 148 -0.89 19.00 25.81
C SER A 148 0.42 18.26 25.50
N PRO A 149 0.74 17.15 26.20
CA PRO A 149 1.97 16.40 25.97
C PRO A 149 2.17 15.97 24.52
N PHE A 150 1.09 15.75 23.78
CA PHE A 150 1.11 15.38 22.37
C PHE A 150 1.78 16.45 21.48
N LYS A 151 1.68 17.76 21.81
CA LYS A 151 2.36 18.84 21.08
C LYS A 151 3.88 18.75 21.22
N LYS A 152 4.37 18.46 22.43
CA LYS A 152 5.81 18.23 22.68
C LYS A 152 6.31 16.98 21.96
N ASN A 153 5.50 15.92 21.94
CA ASN A 153 5.84 14.69 21.23
C ASN A 153 5.93 14.94 19.72
N ALA A 154 4.95 15.66 19.14
CA ALA A 154 4.95 16.00 17.73
C ALA A 154 6.21 16.76 17.31
N LYS A 155 6.64 17.78 18.08
CA LYS A 155 7.88 18.53 17.82
C LYS A 155 9.12 17.62 17.75
N LYS A 156 9.20 16.59 18.60
CA LYS A 156 10.32 15.62 18.58
C LYS A 156 10.29 14.75 17.33
N LEU A 157 9.10 14.33 16.90
CA LEU A 157 8.91 13.50 15.71
C LEU A 157 9.10 14.31 14.41
N HIS A 158 8.73 15.59 14.41
CA HIS A 158 8.90 16.51 13.28
C HIS A 158 10.37 16.66 12.84
N ALA A 159 11.33 16.44 13.75
CA ALA A 159 12.75 16.40 13.41
C ALA A 159 13.12 15.34 12.36
N GLU A 160 12.21 14.40 12.05
CA GLU A 160 12.34 13.47 10.92
C GLU A 160 12.34 14.19 9.55
N VAL A 161 11.86 15.45 9.45
CA VAL A 161 11.89 16.26 8.20
C VAL A 161 13.31 16.45 7.64
N ASP A 162 14.32 16.47 8.50
CA ASP A 162 15.71 16.62 8.08
C ASP A 162 16.20 15.42 7.25
N LEU A 163 15.61 14.23 7.44
CA LEU A 163 15.86 13.08 6.58
C LEU A 163 15.42 13.37 5.14
N TYR A 164 14.23 13.96 4.99
CA TYR A 164 13.67 14.23 3.68
C TYR A 164 14.35 15.37 2.95
N ARG A 165 14.87 16.36 3.69
CA ARG A 165 15.72 17.41 3.12
C ARG A 165 17.00 16.85 2.50
N GLY A 166 17.48 15.68 2.95
CA GLY A 166 18.62 14.98 2.35
C GLY A 166 18.33 14.26 1.03
N LEU A 167 17.06 14.07 0.65
CA LEU A 167 16.64 13.34 -0.57
C LEU A 167 16.70 14.21 -1.85
N GLN A 168 17.49 15.28 -1.86
CA GLN A 168 17.40 16.35 -2.86
C GLN A 168 17.89 15.96 -4.27
N ASN A 169 16.95 15.96 -5.22
CA ASN A 169 17.18 16.28 -6.65
C ASN A 169 15.92 16.95 -7.26
N HIS A 170 15.28 17.89 -6.53
CA HIS A 170 13.98 18.50 -6.89
C HIS A 170 14.03 19.93 -7.42
N GLU A 171 15.22 20.41 -7.84
CA GLU A 171 15.49 21.81 -8.24
C GLU A 171 14.52 22.40 -9.28
N LYS A 172 13.75 21.59 -10.01
CA LYS A 172 12.86 22.03 -11.10
C LYS A 172 11.37 22.06 -10.79
N SER A 173 10.96 21.90 -9.53
CA SER A 173 9.53 21.77 -9.17
C SER A 173 8.85 23.07 -8.71
N GLY A 174 9.62 24.14 -8.44
CA GLY A 174 9.10 25.40 -7.90
C GLY A 174 8.50 25.27 -6.49
N LEU A 175 8.85 24.21 -5.76
CA LEU A 175 8.45 23.96 -4.37
C LEU A 175 9.56 24.46 -3.42
N SER A 176 9.18 24.83 -2.20
CA SER A 176 10.16 25.08 -1.14
C SER A 176 10.89 23.78 -0.77
N ASN A 177 12.03 23.89 -0.09
CA ASN A 177 12.80 22.72 0.35
C ASN A 177 11.94 21.77 1.22
N ASP A 178 11.11 22.32 2.10
CA ASP A 178 10.27 21.53 3.00
C ASP A 178 9.08 20.91 2.26
N GLU A 179 8.47 21.67 1.34
CA GLU A 179 7.40 21.15 0.47
C GLU A 179 7.91 19.96 -0.35
N GLY A 180 9.07 20.11 -1.01
CA GLY A 180 9.69 19.06 -1.81
C GLY A 180 10.08 17.85 -0.96
N ALA A 181 10.69 18.09 0.20
CA ALA A 181 11.09 17.06 1.16
C ALA A 181 9.89 16.20 1.59
N TYR A 182 8.80 16.81 2.08
CA TYR A 182 7.62 16.06 2.50
C TYR A 182 6.93 15.31 1.36
N LEU A 183 6.93 15.87 0.15
CA LEU A 183 6.34 15.21 -1.02
C LEU A 183 7.08 13.93 -1.39
N VAL A 184 8.39 14.00 -1.40
CA VAL A 184 9.28 12.89 -1.75
C VAL A 184 9.30 11.85 -0.64
N GLY A 185 9.33 12.30 0.61
CA GLY A 185 9.15 11.46 1.77
C GLY A 185 7.83 10.68 1.73
N THR A 186 6.72 11.37 1.47
CA THR A 186 5.39 10.74 1.33
C THR A 186 5.37 9.69 0.23
N LEU A 187 6.03 9.94 -0.91
CA LEU A 187 6.12 8.98 -2.01
C LEU A 187 6.85 7.70 -1.57
N PHE A 188 8.02 7.84 -0.93
CA PHE A 188 8.78 6.68 -0.46
C PHE A 188 8.06 5.88 0.61
N GLU A 189 7.41 6.55 1.56
CA GLU A 189 6.62 5.89 2.59
C GLU A 189 5.47 5.07 1.99
N ALA A 190 4.74 5.65 1.04
CA ALA A 190 3.59 5.02 0.42
C ALA A 190 4.00 3.78 -0.40
N VAL A 191 5.08 3.87 -1.18
CA VAL A 191 5.51 2.79 -2.08
C VAL A 191 6.12 1.61 -1.32
N SER A 192 6.94 1.86 -0.29
CA SER A 192 7.63 0.82 0.47
C SER A 192 6.67 -0.06 1.26
N GLY A 193 5.79 0.54 2.06
CA GLY A 193 4.97 -0.22 3.01
C GLY A 193 3.78 -0.95 2.36
N THR A 194 3.09 -0.32 1.41
CA THR A 194 1.82 -0.87 0.87
C THR A 194 2.07 -2.05 -0.07
N THR A 195 3.08 -1.92 -0.93
CA THR A 195 3.44 -3.00 -1.87
C THR A 195 4.01 -4.20 -1.13
N ALA A 196 4.82 -3.97 -0.08
CA ALA A 196 5.30 -5.05 0.79
C ALA A 196 4.14 -5.76 1.50
N ALA A 197 3.18 -5.02 2.06
CA ALA A 197 1.98 -5.60 2.68
C ALA A 197 1.16 -6.47 1.69
N ALA A 198 1.01 -6.01 0.44
CA ALA A 198 0.35 -6.79 -0.61
C ALA A 198 1.14 -8.07 -0.94
N MET A 199 2.46 -8.00 -1.07
CA MET A 199 3.29 -9.19 -1.32
C MET A 199 3.28 -10.18 -0.14
N MET A 200 3.27 -9.69 1.09
CA MET A 200 3.10 -10.53 2.29
C MET A 200 1.73 -11.23 2.28
N SER A 201 0.67 -10.50 1.96
CA SER A 201 -0.68 -11.05 1.84
C SER A 201 -0.76 -12.09 0.72
N PHE A 202 -0.09 -11.85 -0.40
CA PHE A 202 0.02 -12.82 -1.49
C PHE A 202 0.72 -14.10 -1.05
N LEU A 203 1.88 -13.99 -0.38
CA LEU A 203 2.60 -15.17 0.14
C LEU A 203 1.78 -15.96 1.16
N LEU A 204 0.95 -15.28 1.97
CA LEU A 204 0.05 -15.92 2.91
C LEU A 204 -1.11 -16.61 2.18
N ALA A 205 -1.73 -15.95 1.20
CA ALA A 205 -2.86 -16.52 0.46
C ALA A 205 -2.47 -17.71 -0.44
N MET A 206 -1.20 -17.81 -0.81
CA MET A 206 -0.70 -18.90 -1.64
C MET A 206 -0.56 -20.20 -0.85
N GLU A 207 -1.55 -21.09 -0.98
CA GLU A 207 -1.31 -22.54 -0.91
C GLU A 207 -1.49 -23.18 -2.31
N VAL A 208 -0.39 -23.74 -2.82
CA VAL A 208 -0.27 -24.87 -3.77
C VAL A 208 -1.29 -24.93 -4.94
N ASP A 209 -0.91 -24.41 -6.12
CA ASP A 209 -0.49 -25.20 -7.30
C ASP A 209 -0.34 -24.28 -8.56
N SER A 210 0.82 -24.38 -9.22
CA SER A 210 1.08 -24.06 -10.65
C SER A 210 0.37 -22.87 -11.37
N ALA A 211 0.35 -21.65 -10.79
CA ALA A 211 -0.24 -20.49 -11.49
C ALA A 211 0.51 -19.95 -12.74
N VAL A 212 1.78 -20.31 -12.97
CA VAL A 212 2.56 -19.84 -14.14
C VAL A 212 3.36 -21.00 -14.73
N ALA A 213 2.78 -21.72 -15.69
CA ALA A 213 3.43 -22.78 -16.46
C ALA A 213 4.04 -22.23 -17.76
N GLU A 214 4.97 -21.28 -17.66
CA GLU A 214 5.75 -20.82 -18.82
C GLU A 214 7.20 -21.26 -18.72
N ASP A 215 7.83 -21.59 -19.85
CA ASP A 215 9.25 -21.97 -19.89
C ASP A 215 10.22 -20.81 -19.67
N ARG A 216 9.78 -19.58 -19.96
CA ARG A 216 10.62 -18.38 -19.90
C ARG A 216 10.37 -17.60 -18.62
N LEU A 217 11.42 -16.95 -18.11
CA LEU A 217 11.34 -16.05 -16.96
C LEU A 217 10.38 -14.88 -17.29
N PRO A 218 9.38 -14.60 -16.44
CA PRO A 218 8.51 -13.43 -16.62
C PRO A 218 9.31 -12.12 -16.66
N SER A 219 8.97 -11.28 -17.63
CA SER A 219 9.53 -9.96 -17.88
C SER A 219 8.41 -8.92 -17.97
N PHE A 220 8.78 -7.65 -17.98
CA PHE A 220 7.81 -6.58 -18.17
C PHE A 220 7.15 -6.59 -19.56
N GLU A 221 7.80 -7.21 -20.55
CA GLU A 221 7.33 -7.23 -21.93
C GLU A 221 6.26 -8.30 -22.17
N ASN A 222 6.21 -9.36 -21.35
CA ASN A 222 5.24 -10.45 -21.49
C ASN A 222 4.21 -10.51 -20.36
N ILE A 223 4.23 -9.58 -19.41
CA ILE A 223 3.34 -9.62 -18.24
C ILE A 223 1.85 -9.56 -18.63
N GLU A 224 1.52 -8.87 -19.72
CA GLU A 224 0.16 -8.79 -20.26
C GLU A 224 -0.35 -10.15 -20.76
N ARG A 225 0.55 -11.11 -21.03
CA ARG A 225 0.20 -12.48 -21.42
C ARG A 225 0.04 -13.43 -20.25
N LEU A 226 0.17 -12.92 -19.01
CA LEU A 226 0.05 -13.69 -17.77
C LEU A 226 -1.22 -13.29 -16.99
N PRO A 227 -2.44 -13.53 -17.53
CA PRO A 227 -3.68 -13.10 -16.89
C PRO A 227 -3.89 -13.73 -15.51
N ARG A 228 -3.42 -14.96 -15.28
CA ARG A 228 -3.44 -15.60 -13.95
C ARG A 228 -2.62 -14.88 -12.91
N ALA A 229 -1.41 -14.41 -13.26
CA ALA A 229 -0.58 -13.65 -12.32
C ALA A 229 -1.26 -12.33 -11.94
N ARG A 230 -1.82 -11.62 -12.93
CA ARG A 230 -2.56 -10.37 -12.71
C ARG A 230 -3.86 -10.57 -11.92
N ALA A 231 -4.56 -11.68 -12.17
CA ALA A 231 -5.73 -12.06 -11.40
C ALA A 231 -5.39 -12.32 -9.93
N ALA A 232 -4.28 -13.01 -9.67
CA ALA A 232 -3.79 -13.25 -8.31
C ALA A 232 -3.44 -11.95 -7.58
N VAL A 233 -2.82 -10.98 -8.26
CA VAL A 233 -2.56 -9.64 -7.72
C VAL A 233 -3.86 -8.92 -7.37
N LYS A 234 -4.83 -8.91 -8.30
CA LYS A 234 -6.12 -8.24 -8.07
C LYS A 234 -6.90 -8.88 -6.94
N GLU A 235 -6.87 -10.21 -6.83
CA GLU A 235 -7.50 -10.96 -5.74
C GLU A 235 -6.81 -10.73 -4.39
N THR A 236 -5.48 -10.65 -4.37
CA THR A 236 -4.72 -10.29 -3.16
C THR A 236 -5.18 -8.94 -2.62
N LEU A 237 -5.31 -7.94 -3.50
CA LEU A 237 -5.75 -6.60 -3.13
C LEU A 237 -7.26 -6.54 -2.81
N ARG A 238 -8.07 -7.48 -3.33
CA ARG A 238 -9.50 -7.61 -2.99
C ARG A 238 -9.69 -8.02 -1.55
N LEU A 239 -8.97 -9.06 -1.14
CA LEU A 239 -9.14 -9.65 0.19
C LEU A 239 -8.69 -8.68 1.25
N GLY A 240 -7.51 -8.05 1.11
CA GLY A 240 -6.99 -7.07 2.07
C GLY A 240 -6.85 -7.57 3.52
N ARG A 241 -7.26 -8.82 3.79
CA ARG A 241 -7.21 -9.68 4.97
C ARG A 241 -7.45 -11.11 4.41
N THR A 242 -6.41 -11.91 4.28
CA THR A 242 -6.49 -13.29 3.74
C THR A 242 -6.97 -14.33 4.74
N SER A 243 -8.26 -14.70 4.78
CA SER A 243 -8.65 -15.98 5.39
C SER A 243 -8.06 -17.11 4.53
N MET A 244 -7.18 -17.94 5.09
CA MET A 244 -6.96 -19.26 4.54
C MET A 244 -8.16 -20.11 4.94
N SER A 245 -8.77 -20.83 4.01
CA SER A 245 -9.74 -21.87 4.34
C SER A 245 -9.62 -22.97 3.31
N THR A 246 -8.88 -24.00 3.67
CA THR A 246 -8.64 -25.17 2.82
C THR A 246 -9.84 -26.13 2.75
N ASN A 247 -10.94 -25.84 3.47
CA ASN A 247 -12.10 -26.71 3.60
C ASN A 247 -13.46 -26.05 3.30
N ARG A 248 -13.48 -24.79 2.85
CA ARG A 248 -14.73 -24.15 2.40
C ARG A 248 -14.89 -24.29 0.88
N PRO A 249 -16.14 -24.50 0.40
CA PRO A 249 -16.40 -24.45 -1.03
C PRO A 249 -16.06 -23.04 -1.57
N PRO A 250 -15.39 -22.93 -2.73
CA PRO A 250 -14.76 -21.70 -3.29
C PRO A 250 -15.78 -20.63 -3.73
N THR A 251 -16.66 -20.25 -2.82
CA THR A 251 -17.81 -19.37 -3.04
C THR A 251 -17.87 -18.28 -1.98
N ASP A 252 -17.10 -18.40 -0.90
CA ASP A 252 -17.06 -17.42 0.18
C ASP A 252 -16.30 -16.16 -0.29
N PRO A 253 -16.80 -14.94 -0.05
CA PRO A 253 -16.05 -13.71 -0.26
C PRO A 253 -14.67 -13.68 0.40
N GLU A 254 -14.42 -14.49 1.43
CA GLU A 254 -13.14 -14.55 2.14
C GLU A 254 -12.11 -15.50 1.49
N ASP A 255 -12.52 -16.31 0.50
CA ASP A 255 -11.62 -17.23 -0.20
C ASP A 255 -10.78 -16.51 -1.27
N PHE A 256 -9.49 -16.87 -1.37
CA PHE A 256 -8.58 -16.42 -2.43
C PHE A 256 -8.84 -17.18 -3.74
N ILE A 257 -9.53 -16.54 -4.69
CA ILE A 257 -9.92 -17.16 -5.96
C ILE A 257 -9.58 -16.23 -7.14
N PRO A 258 -8.37 -16.35 -7.72
CA PRO A 258 -7.98 -15.59 -8.90
C PRO A 258 -8.94 -15.79 -10.09
N GLU A 259 -9.56 -16.96 -10.23
CA GLU A 259 -10.50 -17.29 -11.31
C GLU A 259 -11.72 -16.36 -11.34
N ARG A 260 -12.03 -15.63 -10.25
CA ARG A 260 -13.06 -14.57 -10.24
C ARG A 260 -12.83 -13.55 -11.35
N TRP A 261 -11.57 -13.32 -11.71
CA TRP A 261 -11.20 -12.31 -12.69
C TRP A 261 -11.01 -12.86 -14.11
N LEU A 262 -11.15 -14.18 -14.30
CA LEU A 262 -10.77 -14.89 -15.53
C LEU A 262 -11.87 -15.73 -16.16
N ASP A 263 -12.94 -16.02 -15.41
CA ASP A 263 -14.03 -16.87 -15.87
C ASP A 263 -15.32 -16.07 -15.99
N SER A 264 -15.93 -16.12 -17.18
CA SER A 264 -17.19 -15.44 -17.53
C SER A 264 -18.36 -15.75 -16.61
N LYS A 265 -18.31 -16.82 -15.80
CA LYS A 265 -19.30 -17.08 -14.75
C LYS A 265 -19.36 -16.02 -13.65
N TRP A 266 -18.30 -15.23 -13.49
CA TRP A 266 -18.21 -14.20 -12.46
C TRP A 266 -18.49 -12.80 -13.02
N PRO A 267 -19.19 -11.92 -12.27
CA PRO A 267 -19.46 -10.55 -12.71
C PRO A 267 -18.21 -9.66 -12.76
N THR A 268 -17.10 -10.13 -12.19
CA THR A 268 -15.79 -9.48 -12.16
C THR A 268 -14.94 -9.79 -13.39
N PHE A 269 -15.38 -10.69 -14.27
CA PHE A 269 -14.70 -11.03 -15.52
C PHE A 269 -14.67 -9.84 -16.49
N GLY A 270 -13.57 -9.70 -17.23
CA GLY A 270 -13.40 -8.69 -18.26
C GLY A 270 -12.55 -9.20 -19.41
N GLU A 271 -12.85 -8.72 -20.62
CA GLU A 271 -12.12 -9.02 -21.86
C GLU A 271 -11.70 -7.73 -22.57
N PRO A 272 -10.60 -7.76 -23.34
CA PRO A 272 -9.76 -8.93 -23.64
C PRO A 272 -8.78 -9.27 -22.50
N LEU A 273 -8.38 -10.56 -22.41
CA LEU A 273 -7.51 -11.06 -21.33
C LEU A 273 -6.05 -10.59 -21.43
N ASP A 274 -5.64 -9.92 -22.48
CA ASP A 274 -4.36 -9.21 -22.55
C ASP A 274 -4.43 -7.82 -21.88
N ILE A 275 -5.62 -7.24 -21.74
CA ILE A 275 -5.87 -5.98 -21.03
C ILE A 275 -6.36 -6.24 -19.60
N TYR A 276 -7.23 -7.23 -19.39
CA TYR A 276 -7.83 -7.56 -18.11
C TYR A 276 -7.31 -8.91 -17.55
N PRO A 277 -7.29 -9.09 -16.22
CA PRO A 277 -7.51 -8.07 -15.21
C PRO A 277 -6.33 -7.09 -15.11
N ASN A 278 -6.66 -5.83 -14.82
CA ASN A 278 -5.71 -4.78 -14.47
C ASN A 278 -6.17 -4.06 -13.19
N LEU A 279 -5.31 -3.21 -12.64
CA LEU A 279 -5.58 -2.47 -11.41
C LEU A 279 -6.18 -1.09 -11.64
N GLN A 280 -6.46 -0.72 -12.88
CA GLN A 280 -7.01 0.59 -13.24
C GLN A 280 -8.44 0.73 -12.68
N HIS A 281 -8.72 1.90 -12.10
CA HIS A 281 -10.00 2.18 -11.40
C HIS A 281 -10.39 1.14 -10.33
N TYR A 282 -9.41 0.43 -9.77
CA TYR A 282 -9.67 -0.54 -8.73
C TYR A 282 -9.73 0.13 -7.35
N SER A 283 -10.73 -0.23 -6.55
CA SER A 283 -11.03 0.44 -5.27
C SER A 283 -9.88 0.43 -4.26
N ALA A 284 -8.97 -0.55 -4.35
CA ALA A 284 -7.76 -0.59 -3.53
C ALA A 284 -6.83 0.62 -3.73
N PHE A 285 -6.98 1.37 -4.84
CA PHE A 285 -6.20 2.57 -5.15
C PHE A 285 -6.99 3.87 -4.98
N ASP A 286 -8.19 3.81 -4.41
CA ASP A 286 -9.14 4.92 -4.26
C ASP A 286 -9.66 5.45 -5.61
N PHE A 287 -10.48 6.50 -5.58
CA PHE A 287 -11.16 7.09 -6.73
C PHE A 287 -10.95 8.61 -6.81
N GLY A 288 -11.26 9.18 -7.98
CA GLY A 288 -11.31 10.62 -8.18
C GLY A 288 -9.94 11.32 -8.13
N ARG A 289 -9.91 12.57 -7.66
CA ARG A 289 -8.71 13.43 -7.77
C ARG A 289 -7.55 13.00 -6.86
N LYS A 290 -7.87 12.31 -5.75
CA LYS A 290 -6.90 11.78 -4.78
C LYS A 290 -6.50 10.30 -5.02
N ILE A 291 -6.95 9.71 -6.14
CA ILE A 291 -6.51 8.38 -6.59
C ILE A 291 -4.99 8.22 -6.47
N CYS A 292 -4.58 7.03 -6.03
CA CYS A 292 -3.19 6.69 -5.74
C CYS A 292 -2.27 7.08 -6.92
N PRO A 293 -1.27 7.94 -6.71
CA PRO A 293 -0.29 8.29 -7.76
C PRO A 293 0.56 7.10 -8.20
N GLY A 294 0.78 6.15 -7.29
CA GLY A 294 1.64 5.00 -7.48
C GLY A 294 0.96 3.80 -8.14
N GLN A 295 -0.30 3.91 -8.57
CA GLN A 295 -1.08 2.79 -9.12
C GLN A 295 -0.33 2.04 -10.23
N ASN A 296 0.24 2.77 -11.19
CA ASN A 296 0.96 2.17 -12.32
C ASN A 296 2.27 1.47 -11.88
N ILE A 297 2.96 2.01 -10.87
CA ILE A 297 4.16 1.37 -10.30
C ILE A 297 3.76 0.09 -9.57
N ALA A 298 2.74 0.19 -8.71
CA ALA A 298 2.26 -0.92 -7.91
C ALA A 298 1.78 -2.04 -8.83
N GLU A 299 1.00 -1.74 -9.87
CA GLU A 299 0.54 -2.71 -10.84
C GLU A 299 1.70 -3.43 -11.53
N ARG A 300 2.65 -2.69 -12.10
CA ARG A 300 3.82 -3.27 -12.76
C ARG A 300 4.64 -4.13 -11.81
N SER A 301 4.91 -3.62 -10.60
CA SER A 301 5.77 -4.28 -9.62
C SER A 301 5.11 -5.51 -9.00
N LEU A 302 3.84 -5.44 -8.62
CA LEU A 302 3.11 -6.58 -8.09
C LEU A 302 2.96 -7.66 -9.14
N ASN A 303 2.58 -7.30 -10.37
CA ASN A 303 2.42 -8.28 -11.45
C ASN A 303 3.74 -9.03 -11.72
N ILE A 304 4.86 -8.32 -11.86
CA ILE A 304 6.15 -8.98 -12.14
C ILE A 304 6.66 -9.79 -10.96
N LEU A 305 6.48 -9.31 -9.72
CA LEU A 305 6.91 -10.03 -8.52
C LEU A 305 6.09 -11.30 -8.31
N VAL A 306 4.76 -11.20 -8.39
CA VAL A 306 3.84 -12.33 -8.31
C VAL A 306 4.14 -13.34 -9.41
N ALA A 307 4.27 -12.89 -10.67
CA ALA A 307 4.59 -13.78 -11.79
C ALA A 307 5.92 -14.51 -11.58
N ARG A 308 6.96 -13.82 -11.12
CA ARG A 308 8.29 -14.40 -10.89
C ARG A 308 8.30 -15.38 -9.71
N ILE A 309 7.68 -15.02 -8.59
CA ILE A 309 7.55 -15.93 -7.43
C ILE A 309 6.77 -17.18 -7.83
N ALA A 310 5.63 -17.02 -8.51
CA ALA A 310 4.83 -18.13 -8.98
C ALA A 310 5.55 -18.99 -10.04
N TRP A 311 6.48 -18.42 -10.81
CA TRP A 311 7.27 -19.14 -11.80
C TRP A 311 8.46 -19.90 -11.18
N SER A 312 9.16 -19.29 -10.21
CA SER A 312 10.40 -19.86 -9.65
C SER A 312 10.19 -20.68 -8.40
N CYS A 313 9.15 -20.43 -7.60
CA CYS A 313 9.03 -20.96 -6.25
C CYS A 313 7.82 -21.86 -6.07
N ASP A 314 7.99 -22.89 -5.26
CA ASP A 314 6.94 -23.60 -4.56
C ASP A 314 6.80 -22.97 -3.17
N VAL A 315 5.68 -22.28 -2.93
CA VAL A 315 5.37 -21.61 -1.66
C VAL A 315 4.48 -22.52 -0.85
N ARG A 316 4.93 -22.90 0.35
CA ARG A 316 4.17 -23.78 1.25
C ARG A 316 4.14 -23.25 2.66
N GLY A 317 3.06 -23.56 3.37
CA GLY A 317 3.00 -23.42 4.81
C GLY A 317 3.97 -24.36 5.54
N VAL A 318 4.21 -24.07 6.81
CA VAL A 318 4.87 -24.95 7.78
C VAL A 318 3.77 -25.71 8.53
N ASP A 319 3.91 -27.02 8.63
CA ASP A 319 2.85 -27.94 9.05
C ASP A 319 2.22 -27.64 10.42
N ASP A 320 2.95 -26.96 11.31
CA ASP A 320 2.51 -26.62 12.69
C ASP A 320 2.09 -25.15 12.87
N TRP A 321 1.91 -24.39 11.79
CA TRP A 321 1.51 -22.98 11.87
C TRP A 321 0.01 -22.79 11.64
N ASP A 322 -0.64 -22.00 12.50
CA ASP A 322 -2.05 -21.65 12.37
C ASP A 322 -2.23 -20.53 11.33
N TYR A 323 -2.50 -20.95 10.10
CA TYR A 323 -2.74 -20.07 8.97
C TYR A 323 -4.16 -19.48 8.93
N ASP A 324 -5.12 -20.16 9.55
CA ASP A 324 -6.52 -19.72 9.59
C ASP A 324 -6.72 -18.69 10.73
N GLY A 325 -5.97 -18.82 11.82
CA GLY A 325 -5.95 -17.91 12.97
C GLY A 325 -4.89 -16.80 12.91
N TYR A 326 -4.28 -16.57 11.75
CA TYR A 326 -3.31 -15.50 11.57
C TYR A 326 -3.90 -14.13 11.93
N ARG A 327 -3.04 -13.21 12.34
CA ARG A 327 -3.44 -11.85 12.74
C ARG A 327 -2.97 -10.84 11.72
N ASN A 328 -3.65 -9.71 11.68
CA ASN A 328 -3.18 -8.54 10.95
C ASN A 328 -2.76 -7.45 11.93
N THR A 329 -1.81 -6.63 11.50
CA THR A 329 -1.45 -5.41 12.24
C THR A 329 -2.65 -4.47 12.32
N THR A 330 -2.77 -3.76 13.45
CA THR A 330 -3.87 -2.82 13.70
C THR A 330 -3.46 -1.36 13.46
N VAL A 331 -2.56 -1.13 12.51
CA VAL A 331 -2.02 0.21 12.18
C VAL A 331 -2.57 0.72 10.85
N PHE A 332 -2.28 1.98 10.52
CA PHE A 332 -2.75 2.65 9.30
C PHE A 332 -2.55 1.81 8.01
N ASN A 333 -1.44 1.08 7.91
CA ASN A 333 -1.20 0.10 6.85
C ASN A 333 -1.38 -1.31 7.43
N VAL A 334 -2.52 -1.93 7.12
CA VAL A 334 -2.88 -3.28 7.56
C VAL A 334 -2.11 -4.30 6.74
N ARG A 335 -1.42 -5.21 7.42
CA ARG A 335 -0.71 -6.34 6.81
C ARG A 335 -0.78 -7.56 7.71
N PRO A 336 -0.55 -8.77 7.19
CA PRO A 336 -0.37 -9.95 8.04
C PRO A 336 0.73 -9.72 9.07
N GLU A 337 0.51 -10.13 10.31
CA GLU A 337 1.58 -10.33 11.28
C GLU A 337 2.52 -11.41 10.77
N ARG A 338 3.72 -11.47 11.36
CA ARG A 338 4.75 -12.43 10.93
C ARG A 338 4.21 -13.86 10.95
N PHE A 339 4.32 -14.53 9.82
CA PHE A 339 3.94 -15.93 9.62
C PHE A 339 5.13 -16.74 9.11
N GLN A 340 5.02 -18.06 9.25
CA GLN A 340 6.05 -18.98 8.77
C GLN A 340 5.72 -19.42 7.34
N LEU A 341 6.74 -19.71 6.54
CA LEU A 341 6.56 -20.27 5.20
C LEU A 341 7.85 -20.97 4.74
N ARG A 342 7.71 -21.90 3.80
CA ARG A 342 8.81 -22.55 3.08
C ARG A 342 8.76 -22.10 1.62
N LEU A 343 9.89 -21.62 1.11
CA LEU A 343 10.07 -21.30 -0.30
C LEU A 343 11.13 -22.22 -0.88
N ASN A 344 10.73 -23.10 -1.78
CA ASN A 344 11.66 -23.96 -2.50
C ASN A 344 11.68 -23.58 -3.97
N THR A 345 12.85 -23.57 -4.58
CA THR A 345 12.95 -23.39 -6.03
C THR A 345 12.27 -24.56 -6.75
N ARG A 346 11.46 -24.25 -7.76
CA ARG A 346 10.82 -25.26 -8.62
C ARG A 346 11.88 -25.98 -9.46
N LYS A 347 11.63 -27.27 -9.68
CA LYS A 347 12.49 -28.12 -10.50
C LYS A 347 12.70 -27.53 -11.91
N GLY A 348 13.93 -27.45 -12.38
CA GLY A 348 14.30 -26.90 -13.69
C GLY A 348 14.46 -25.37 -13.72
N ARG A 349 14.37 -24.71 -12.55
CA ARG A 349 14.54 -23.25 -12.41
C ARG A 349 15.76 -22.86 -11.58
N GLU A 350 16.56 -23.84 -11.15
CA GLU A 350 17.72 -23.68 -10.27
C GLU A 350 18.83 -22.83 -10.90
N ASP A 351 19.06 -23.00 -12.21
CA ASP A 351 20.11 -22.26 -12.94
C ASP A 351 19.74 -20.79 -13.17
N TYR A 352 18.45 -20.48 -13.30
CA TYR A 352 17.99 -19.10 -13.49
C TYR A 352 18.23 -18.22 -12.26
N GLN A 353 18.22 -18.79 -11.05
CA GLN A 353 18.57 -18.05 -9.82
C GLN A 353 20.01 -17.54 -9.80
N ARG A 354 20.94 -18.22 -10.49
CA ARG A 354 22.35 -17.83 -10.54
C ARG A 354 22.62 -16.67 -11.51
N SER A 355 21.68 -16.42 -12.43
CA SER A 355 21.82 -15.46 -13.53
C SER A 355 21.21 -14.07 -13.26
N VAL A 356 20.49 -13.90 -12.13
CA VAL A 356 19.76 -12.67 -11.77
C VAL A 356 20.37 -11.98 -10.56
#